data_AF-A0A958WMX9-F1
#
_entry.id   AF-A0A958WMX9-F1
#
_cell.length_a   1.000
_cell.length_b   1.000
_cell.length_c   1.000
_cell.angle_alpha   90.00
_cell.angle_beta   90.00
_cell.angle_gamma   90.00
#
_symmetry.space_group_name_H-M   'P 1'
#
loop_
_entity.id
_entity.type
_entity.pdbx_description
1 polymer ?
#
loop_
_entity_poly.entity_id
_entity_poly.type
_entity_poly.pdbx_seq_one_letter_code
_entity_poly.pdbx_strand_id
1 'polypeptide(L)'
;MERIIFYILALTIILFSVMTVTSRNILRAAIYLLFVLLATAGIYFLLNYNFLAAVQLTVYSGGVVVLIVFAVLLTARMDHKLEAVGLVKSVLTAILVLVGLGATLWAVFG
;
A
#
# COMPACT_ATOMS: atom_id res chain seq x y z
N MET A 1 -13.23 -4.94 -24.09
CA MET A 1 -12.91 -3.65 -23.44
C MET A 1 -12.56 -3.84 -21.96
N GLU A 2 -13.38 -4.56 -21.18
CA GLU A 2 -13.18 -4.77 -19.74
C GLU A 2 -11.79 -5.30 -19.34
N ARG A 3 -11.26 -6.31 -20.04
CA ARG A 3 -9.91 -6.85 -19.74
C ARG A 3 -8.80 -5.81 -19.89
N ILE A 4 -8.91 -4.91 -20.86
CA ILE A 4 -7.91 -3.86 -21.10
C ILE A 4 -7.94 -2.86 -19.95
N ILE A 5 -9.14 -2.42 -19.54
CA ILE A 5 -9.34 -1.51 -18.40
C ILE A 5 -8.82 -2.16 -17.11
N PHE A 6 -9.09 -3.45 -16.91
CA PHE A 6 -8.56 -4.22 -15.79
C PHE A 6 -7.03 -4.19 -15.75
N TYR A 7 -6.35 -4.50 -16.86
CA TYR A 7 -4.88 -4.48 -16.90
C TYR A 7 -4.30 -3.09 -16.64
N ILE A 8 -4.94 -2.03 -17.14
CA ILE A 8 -4.52 -0.64 -16.88
C ILE A 8 -4.64 -0.31 -15.38
N LEU A 9 -5.79 -0.64 -14.76
CA LEU A 9 -5.99 -0.42 -13.33
C LEU A 9 -5.03 -1.25 -12.48
N ALA A 10 -4.82 -2.52 -12.83
CA ALA A 10 -3.90 -3.41 -12.14
C ALA A 10 -2.44 -2.89 -12.20
N LEU A 11 -1.99 -2.46 -13.38
CA LEU A 11 -0.65 -1.89 -13.54
C LEU A 11 -0.50 -0.59 -12.74
N THR A 12 -1.53 0.24 -12.73
CA THR A 12 -1.60 1.46 -11.92
C THR A 12 -1.45 1.13 -10.43
N ILE A 13 -2.21 0.16 -9.92
CA ILE A 13 -2.13 -0.29 -8.51
C ILE A 13 -0.72 -0.74 -8.17
N ILE A 14 -0.11 -1.58 -9.00
CA ILE A 14 1.25 -2.11 -8.74
C ILE A 14 2.26 -0.96 -8.73
N LEU A 15 2.23 -0.09 -9.73
CA LEU A 15 3.19 1.01 -9.86
C LEU A 15 3.09 2.00 -8.69
N PHE A 16 1.88 2.43 -8.33
CA PHE A 16 1.66 3.33 -7.20
C PHE A 16 1.92 2.65 -5.86
N SER A 17 1.66 1.36 -5.71
CA SER A 17 1.99 0.60 -4.50
C SER A 17 3.50 0.54 -4.27
N VAL A 18 4.28 0.25 -5.31
CA VAL A 18 5.76 0.26 -5.23
C VAL A 18 6.29 1.66 -4.94
N MET A 19 5.76 2.70 -5.59
CA MET A 19 6.13 4.09 -5.30
C MET A 19 5.77 4.51 -3.88
N THR A 20 4.64 4.03 -3.34
CA THR A 20 4.22 4.28 -1.96
C THR A 20 5.25 3.77 -0.96
N VAL A 21 5.71 2.52 -1.13
CA VAL A 21 6.67 1.90 -0.20
C VAL A 21 8.09 2.45 -0.40
N THR A 22 8.46 2.83 -1.62
CA THR A 22 9.82 3.31 -1.94
C THR A 22 10.02 4.80 -1.61
N SER A 23 8.94 5.57 -1.45
CA SER A 23 9.02 7.01 -1.17
C SER A 23 9.57 7.29 0.23
N ARG A 24 10.71 8.00 0.30
CA ARG A 24 11.30 8.51 1.56
C ARG A 24 10.45 9.56 2.27
N ASN A 25 9.52 10.21 1.56
CA ASN A 25 8.65 11.22 2.15
C ASN A 25 7.29 10.60 2.41
N ILE A 26 6.93 10.53 3.69
CA ILE A 26 5.70 9.89 4.16
C ILE A 26 4.44 10.59 3.59
N LEU A 27 4.50 11.90 3.34
CA LEU A 27 3.41 12.65 2.69
C LEU A 27 3.23 12.21 1.23
N ARG A 28 4.33 12.07 0.47
CA ARG A 28 4.26 11.58 -0.91
C ARG A 28 3.78 10.14 -0.97
N ALA A 29 4.20 9.30 -0.02
CA ALA A 29 3.73 7.93 0.10
C ALA A 29 2.21 7.89 0.33
N ALA A 30 1.66 8.71 1.23
CA ALA A 30 0.22 8.77 1.48
C ALA A 30 -0.59 9.19 0.24
N ILE A 31 -0.07 10.11 -0.57
CA ILE A 31 -0.72 10.51 -1.84
C ILE A 31 -0.69 9.36 -2.85
N TYR A 32 0.41 8.62 -2.98
CA TYR A 32 0.46 7.45 -3.87
C TYR A 32 -0.51 6.35 -3.42
N LEU A 33 -0.67 6.15 -2.11
CA LEU A 33 -1.65 5.22 -1.56
C LEU A 33 -3.10 5.60 -1.92
N LEU A 34 -3.42 6.91 -1.96
CA LEU A 34 -4.72 7.40 -2.42
C LEU A 34 -5.02 6.91 -3.83
N PHE A 35 -4.07 7.04 -4.76
CA PHE A 35 -4.24 6.56 -6.14
C PHE A 35 -4.46 5.06 -6.21
N VAL A 36 -3.78 4.27 -5.37
CA VAL A 36 -4.01 2.82 -5.27
C VAL A 36 -5.47 2.54 -4.85
N LEU A 37 -5.96 3.23 -3.82
CA LEU A 37 -7.31 3.01 -3.30
C LEU A 37 -8.41 3.42 -4.29
N LEU A 38 -8.19 4.50 -5.04
CA LEU A 38 -9.06 4.89 -6.15
C LEU A 38 -9.06 3.86 -7.29
N ALA A 39 -7.89 3.38 -7.68
CA ALA A 39 -7.78 2.36 -8.73
C ALA A 39 -8.47 1.04 -8.32
N THR A 40 -8.38 0.65 -7.05
CA THR A 40 -9.11 -0.50 -6.49
C THR A 40 -10.63 -0.29 -6.53
N ALA A 41 -11.12 0.92 -6.25
CA ALA A 41 -12.55 1.23 -6.44
C ALA A 41 -12.97 1.09 -7.92
N GLY A 42 -12.09 1.48 -8.85
CA GLY A 42 -12.26 1.23 -10.29
C GLY A 42 -12.42 -0.25 -10.64
N ILE A 43 -11.66 -1.14 -9.98
CA ILE A 43 -11.83 -2.60 -10.14
C ILE A 43 -13.19 -3.06 -9.63
N TYR A 44 -13.67 -2.53 -8.50
CA TYR A 44 -15.01 -2.87 -7.98
C TYR A 44 -16.15 -2.41 -8.90
N PHE A 45 -16.01 -1.25 -9.55
CA PHE A 45 -16.95 -0.83 -10.59
C PHE A 45 -16.93 -1.76 -11.81
N LEU A 46 -15.74 -2.22 -12.23
CA LEU A 46 -15.60 -3.16 -13.35
C LEU A 46 -16.26 -4.52 -13.06
N LEU A 47 -16.25 -4.95 -11.79
CA LEU A 47 -16.91 -6.17 -11.33
C LEU A 47 -18.41 -6.00 -11.07
N ASN A 48 -19.01 -4.86 -11.43
CA ASN A 48 -20.40 -4.50 -11.14
C ASN A 48 -20.76 -4.47 -9.64
N TYR A 49 -19.77 -4.37 -8.75
CA TYR A 49 -19.97 -4.22 -7.31
C TYR A 49 -20.11 -2.75 -6.90
N ASN A 50 -21.15 -2.09 -7.41
CA ASN A 50 -21.36 -0.65 -7.25
C ASN A 50 -21.43 -0.19 -5.78
N PHE A 51 -22.11 -0.96 -4.92
CA PHE A 51 -22.19 -0.64 -3.49
C PHE A 51 -20.81 -0.69 -2.82
N LEU A 52 -20.03 -1.74 -3.07
CA LEU A 52 -18.71 -1.90 -2.50
C LEU A 52 -17.73 -0.83 -3.02
N ALA A 53 -17.84 -0.48 -4.31
CA ALA A 53 -17.07 0.60 -4.91
C ALA A 53 -17.38 1.97 -4.27
N ALA A 54 -18.66 2.26 -4.02
CA ALA A 54 -19.08 3.48 -3.33
C ALA A 54 -18.57 3.54 -1.88
N VAL A 55 -18.65 2.43 -1.14
CA VAL A 55 -18.08 2.32 0.22
C VAL A 55 -16.55 2.49 0.18
N GLN A 56 -15.87 1.91 -0.82
CA GLN A 56 -14.43 2.06 -1.01
C GLN A 56 -14.02 3.52 -1.19
N LEU A 57 -14.77 4.27 -2.02
CA LEU A 57 -14.52 5.69 -2.25
C LEU A 57 -14.80 6.52 -1.00
N THR A 58 -15.94 6.34 -0.34
CA THR A 58 -16.34 7.16 0.80
C THR A 58 -15.49 6.87 2.04
N VAL A 59 -15.31 5.60 2.38
CA VAL A 59 -14.67 5.18 3.64
C VAL A 59 -13.17 5.17 3.50
N TYR A 60 -12.61 4.46 2.51
CA TYR A 60 -11.17 4.28 2.42
C TYR A 60 -10.48 5.45 1.71
N SER A 61 -10.86 5.74 0.46
CA SER A 61 -10.21 6.81 -0.31
C SER A 61 -10.57 8.21 0.20
N GLY A 62 -11.75 8.37 0.79
CA GLY A 62 -12.20 9.61 1.44
C GLY A 62 -11.74 9.66 2.89
N GLY A 63 -12.43 8.96 3.79
CA GLY A 63 -12.19 9.06 5.23
C GLY A 63 -10.80 8.62 5.68
N VAL A 64 -10.44 7.35 5.51
CA VAL A 64 -9.22 6.75 6.07
C VAL A 64 -7.97 7.44 5.53
N VAL A 65 -7.88 7.67 4.22
CA VAL A 65 -6.71 8.34 3.63
C VAL A 65 -6.57 9.77 4.11
N VAL A 66 -7.66 10.54 4.20
CA VAL A 66 -7.60 11.91 4.71
C VAL A 66 -7.11 11.93 6.17
N LEU A 67 -7.61 11.01 7.00
CA LEU A 67 -7.12 10.86 8.38
C LEU A 67 -5.63 10.50 8.43
N ILE A 68 -5.16 9.59 7.58
CA ILE A 68 -3.73 9.23 7.47
C ILE A 68 -2.92 10.45 7.03
N VAL A 69 -3.35 11.18 6.00
CA VAL A 69 -2.65 12.37 5.50
C VAL A 69 -2.55 13.44 6.60
N PHE A 70 -3.63 13.71 7.33
CA PHE A 70 -3.60 14.64 8.46
C PHE A 70 -2.69 14.17 9.61
N ALA A 71 -2.76 12.90 9.99
CA ALA A 71 -1.90 12.32 11.02
C ALA A 71 -0.42 12.43 10.61
N VAL A 72 -0.11 12.09 9.36
CA VAL A 72 1.23 12.22 8.79
C VAL A 72 1.70 13.66 8.76
N LEU A 73 0.86 14.62 8.38
CA LEU A 73 1.20 16.05 8.41
C LEU A 73 1.51 16.53 9.83
N LEU A 74 0.77 16.05 10.83
CA LEU A 74 1.00 16.38 12.24
C LEU A 74 2.31 15.76 12.75
N THR A 75 2.59 14.49 12.43
CA THR A 75 3.80 13.78 12.84
C THR A 75 5.05 14.21 12.07
N ALA A 76 4.93 14.62 10.80
CA ALA A 76 6.08 15.06 9.99
C ALA A 76 6.77 16.31 10.56
N ARG A 77 6.08 17.09 11.40
CA ARG A 77 6.69 18.21 12.14
C ARG A 77 7.54 17.77 13.33
N MET A 78 7.45 16.51 13.74
CA MET A 78 8.17 15.92 14.88
C MET A 78 9.36 15.04 14.44
N ASP A 79 9.78 15.11 13.17
CA ASP A 79 10.85 14.25 12.64
C ASP A 79 12.22 14.61 13.25
N HIS A 80 12.51 13.96 14.37
CA HIS A 80 13.86 13.69 14.83
C HIS A 80 14.43 12.66 13.85
N LYS A 81 15.44 13.07 13.07
CA LYS A 81 16.15 12.25 12.07
C LYS A 81 16.35 10.81 12.57
N LEU A 82 15.52 9.87 12.11
CA LEU A 82 15.80 8.45 12.28
C LEU A 82 16.98 8.11 11.37
N GLU A 83 18.09 7.71 12.00
CA GLU A 83 19.30 7.29 11.31
C GLU A 83 18.98 6.21 10.28
N ALA A 84 19.52 6.38 9.07
CA ALA A 84 19.30 5.47 7.96
C ALA A 84 19.72 4.04 8.36
N VAL A 85 18.76 3.12 8.40
CA VAL A 85 19.03 1.70 8.62
C VAL A 85 19.84 1.18 7.43
N GLY A 86 21.12 0.86 7.67
CA GLY A 86 22.04 0.38 6.64
C GLY A 86 21.52 -0.90 5.95
N LEU A 87 21.84 -1.02 4.66
CA LEU A 87 21.47 -2.13 3.76
C LEU A 87 21.63 -3.52 4.39
N VAL A 88 22.63 -3.70 5.25
CA VAL A 88 22.91 -4.95 5.96
C VAL A 88 21.79 -5.35 6.92
N LYS A 89 21.18 -4.40 7.66
CA LYS A 89 20.05 -4.70 8.56
C LYS A 89 18.78 -5.07 7.78
N SER A 90 18.56 -4.44 6.63
CA SER A 90 17.42 -4.74 5.75
C SER A 90 17.51 -6.14 5.14
N VAL A 91 18.71 -6.53 4.65
CA VAL A 91 18.98 -7.88 4.14
C VAL A 91 18.87 -8.92 5.25
N LEU A 92 19.38 -8.62 6.45
CA LEU A 92 19.28 -9.51 7.61
C LEU A 92 17.81 -9.73 8.01
N THR A 93 16.99 -8.68 8.06
CA THR A 93 15.55 -8.80 8.35
C THR A 93 14.79 -9.55 7.26
N ALA A 94 15.17 -9.40 5.99
CA ALA A 94 14.55 -10.16 4.90
C ALA A 94 14.86 -11.67 5.00
N ILE A 95 16.10 -12.03 5.35
CA ILE A 95 16.51 -13.43 5.55
C ILE A 95 15.78 -14.05 6.75
N LEU A 96 15.65 -13.31 7.86
CA LEU A 96 14.88 -13.74 9.03
C LEU A 96 13.41 -14.04 8.71
N VAL A 97 12.77 -13.21 7.88
CA VAL A 97 11.38 -13.42 7.46
C VAL A 97 11.25 -14.63 6.55
N LEU A 98 12.21 -14.84 5.63
CA LEU A 98 12.22 -16.01 4.74
C LEU A 98 12.39 -17.33 5.50
N VAL A 99 13.27 -17.37 6.51
CA VAL A 99 13.46 -18.53 7.38
C VAL A 99 12.22 -18.79 8.23
N GLY A 100 11.59 -17.74 8.76
CA GLY A 100 10.34 -17.84 9.51
C GLY A 100 9.20 -18.43 8.68
N LEU A 101 9.02 -17.96 7.44
CA LEU A 101 8.02 -18.49 6.52
C LEU A 101 8.27 -19.97 6.21
N GLY A 102 9.53 -20.35 5.97
CA GLY A 102 9.91 -21.75 5.74
C GLY A 102 9.57 -22.67 6.92
N ALA A 103 9.88 -22.24 8.14
CA ALA A 103 9.57 -23.00 9.36
C ALA A 103 8.05 -23.14 9.58
N THR A 104 7.27 -22.08 9.31
CA THR A 104 5.80 -22.15 9.44
C THR A 104 5.17 -23.07 8.40
N LEU A 105 5.69 -23.15 7.18
CA LEU A 105 5.19 -24.05 6.16
C LEU A 105 5.53 -25.51 6.47
N TRP A 106 6.72 -25.78 7.03
CA TRP A 106 7.09 -27.13 7.46
C TRP A 106 6.21 -27.62 8.62
N ALA A 107 5.87 -26.76 9.58
CA ALA A 107 4.99 -27.11 10.69
C ALA A 107 3.51 -27.32 10.30
N VAL A 108 3.07 -26.80 9.16
CA VAL A 108 1.68 -26.93 8.67
C VAL A 108 1.49 -28.14 7.76
N PHE A 109 2.54 -28.56 7.04
CA PHE A 109 2.50 -29.68 6.08
C PHE A 109 3.30 -30.92 6.51
N GLY A 110 3.90 -30.91 7.71
CA GLY A 110 4.68 -32.00 8.29
C GLY A 110 3.93 -32.77 9.37
#